data_AF-A0A024TTD6-F1
#
_entry.id   AF-A0A024TTD6-F1
#
_cell.length_a   1.000
_cell.length_b   1.000
_cell.length_c   1.000
_cell.angle_alpha   90.00
_cell.angle_beta   90.00
_cell.angle_gamma   90.00
#
_symmetry.space_group_name_H-M   'P 1'
#
loop_
_entity.id
_entity.type
_entity.pdbx_description
1 polymer ?
#
loop_
_entity_poly.entity_id
_entity_poly.type
_entity_poly.pdbx_seq_one_letter_code
_entity_poly.pdbx_strand_id
1 'polypeptide(L)'
;MIVPAIKALFPSTNKRVVRQQDNATPHRCIIDAALASVSTHGWTFVIRRRPPNSPDLNVLDLGFFASIQSLQLKKVSRTVDEVIQYILAACDELSYEKLENVFLIFQAVMRLLLEHGGNNNYVMPRLKMAAMRRAGLLMSNVSCPVYLLL
;
A
#
# COMPACT_ATOMS: atom_id res chain seq x y z
N MET A 1 3.84 -17.97 -2.71
CA MET A 1 4.47 -16.81 -3.39
C MET A 1 3.44 -16.13 -4.28
N ILE A 2 3.33 -14.80 -4.25
CA ILE A 2 2.24 -14.03 -4.92
C ILE A 2 2.40 -13.86 -6.44
N VAL A 3 3.58 -14.12 -7.00
CA VAL A 3 3.92 -13.83 -8.40
C VAL A 3 3.02 -14.55 -9.42
N PRO A 4 2.70 -15.85 -9.29
CA PRO A 4 1.80 -16.52 -10.23
C PRO A 4 0.42 -15.86 -10.27
N ALA A 5 -0.14 -15.49 -9.11
CA ALA A 5 -1.43 -14.81 -9.02
C ALA A 5 -1.39 -13.44 -9.69
N ILE A 6 -0.32 -12.66 -9.52
CA ILE A 6 -0.16 -11.37 -10.19
C ILE A 6 -0.18 -11.54 -11.72
N LYS A 7 0.59 -12.50 -12.25
CA LYS A 7 0.64 -12.74 -13.70
C LYS A 7 -0.71 -13.20 -14.26
N ALA A 8 -1.50 -13.92 -13.48
CA ALA A 8 -2.81 -14.44 -13.89
C ALA A 8 -3.92 -13.37 -13.80
N LEU A 9 -3.93 -12.57 -12.74
CA LEU A 9 -5.04 -11.67 -12.42
C LEU A 9 -4.83 -10.23 -12.92
N PHE A 10 -3.60 -9.84 -13.26
CA PHE A 10 -3.28 -8.47 -13.70
C PHE A 10 -2.64 -8.47 -15.09
N PRO A 11 -3.43 -8.64 -16.17
CA PRO A 11 -2.93 -8.44 -17.52
C PRO A 11 -2.62 -6.94 -17.71
N SER A 12 -1.33 -6.61 -17.80
CA SER A 12 -0.86 -5.22 -17.93
C SER A 12 0.14 -5.11 -19.08
N THR A 13 0.07 -3.98 -19.79
CA THR A 13 1.09 -3.56 -20.76
C THR A 13 2.40 -3.22 -20.06
N ASN A 14 2.32 -2.63 -18.86
CA ASN A 14 3.47 -2.42 -17.98
C ASN A 14 3.60 -3.59 -17.00
N LYS A 15 4.56 -4.48 -17.27
CA LYS A 15 4.81 -5.70 -16.49
C LYS A 15 5.90 -5.51 -15.41
N ARG A 16 6.19 -4.26 -15.03
CA ARG A 16 7.12 -3.96 -13.94
C ARG A 16 6.36 -3.87 -12.62
N VAL A 17 6.68 -4.77 -11.70
CA VAL A 17 6.07 -4.85 -10.37
C VAL A 17 7.10 -4.53 -9.31
N VAL A 18 6.77 -3.57 -8.46
CA VAL A 18 7.56 -3.23 -7.29
C VAL A 18 6.90 -3.84 -6.07
N ARG A 19 7.54 -4.84 -5.47
CA ARG A 19 7.11 -5.40 -4.19
C ARG A 19 7.70 -4.56 -3.05
N GLN A 20 6.85 -3.76 -2.43
CA GLN A 20 7.21 -3.06 -1.21
C GLN A 20 7.11 -4.02 -0.01
N GLN A 21 8.10 -4.01 0.86
CA GLN A 21 8.08 -4.75 2.14
C GLN A 21 8.90 -4.02 3.21
N ASP A 22 8.63 -4.32 4.48
CA ASP A 22 9.47 -3.85 5.59
C ASP A 22 10.78 -4.66 5.71
N ASN A 23 11.59 -4.30 6.71
CA ASN A 23 12.89 -4.93 6.99
C ASN A 23 12.82 -5.97 8.13
N ALA A 24 11.65 -6.55 8.40
CA ALA A 24 11.54 -7.66 9.36
C ALA A 24 12.49 -8.80 8.96
N THR A 25 13.06 -9.49 9.95
CA THR A 25 14.09 -10.53 9.73
C THR A 25 13.69 -11.57 8.67
N PRO A 26 12.45 -12.11 8.65
CA PRO A 26 12.02 -13.05 7.61
C PRO A 26 11.94 -12.43 6.20
N HIS A 27 11.80 -11.11 6.08
CA HIS A 27 11.72 -10.43 4.79
C HIS A 27 13.09 -10.11 4.20
N ARG A 28 14.15 -10.11 5.01
CA ARG A 28 15.52 -9.79 4.56
C ARG A 28 16.10 -10.83 3.59
N CYS A 29 15.66 -12.08 3.67
CA CYS A 29 16.11 -13.15 2.78
C CYS A 29 15.57 -13.03 1.36
N ILE A 30 14.50 -12.25 1.15
CA ILE A 30 13.97 -12.00 -0.20
C ILE A 30 14.70 -10.79 -0.78
N ILE A 31 15.55 -11.05 -1.77
CA ILE A 31 16.33 -10.07 -2.52
C ILE A 31 15.97 -10.11 -4.01
N ASP A 32 16.38 -9.10 -4.78
CA ASP A 32 16.09 -9.04 -6.22
C ASP A 32 16.61 -10.28 -6.96
N ALA A 33 17.74 -10.86 -6.54
CA ALA A 33 18.25 -12.11 -7.11
C ALA A 33 17.26 -13.28 -6.95
N ALA A 34 16.51 -13.33 -5.85
CA ALA A 34 15.47 -14.34 -5.64
C ALA A 34 14.26 -14.12 -6.56
N LEU A 35 14.07 -12.90 -7.08
CA LEU A 35 13.00 -12.56 -8.03
C LEU A 35 13.43 -12.66 -9.50
N ALA A 36 14.71 -12.88 -9.78
CA ALA A 36 15.21 -13.00 -11.14
C ALA A 36 14.57 -14.19 -11.88
N SER A 37 14.47 -15.36 -11.23
CA SER A 37 13.90 -16.58 -11.81
C SER A 37 12.41 -16.46 -12.16
N VAL A 38 11.68 -15.55 -11.49
CA VAL A 38 10.25 -15.33 -11.72
C VAL A 38 9.97 -14.12 -12.63
N SER A 39 10.99 -13.32 -12.92
CA SER A 39 10.95 -12.18 -13.86
C SER A 39 11.09 -12.67 -15.30
N THR A 40 10.03 -13.33 -15.78
CA THR A 40 9.98 -13.99 -17.09
C THR A 40 8.83 -13.46 -17.93
N HIS A 41 8.88 -13.68 -19.24
CA HIS A 41 7.81 -13.29 -20.19
C HIS A 41 7.51 -11.79 -20.20
N GLY A 42 8.58 -10.99 -20.12
CA GLY A 42 8.53 -9.52 -20.06
C GLY A 42 8.17 -8.95 -18.70
N TRP A 43 7.91 -9.78 -17.68
CA TRP A 43 7.71 -9.31 -16.32
C TRP A 43 9.03 -9.00 -15.63
N THR A 44 9.05 -7.90 -14.87
CA THR A 44 10.18 -7.52 -14.02
C THR A 44 9.67 -7.31 -12.61
N PHE A 45 10.12 -8.14 -11.67
CA PHE A 45 9.80 -7.99 -10.25
C PHE A 45 11.02 -7.48 -9.51
N VAL A 46 10.84 -6.39 -8.77
CA VAL A 46 11.89 -5.81 -7.92
C VAL A 46 11.36 -5.56 -6.51
N ILE A 47 12.26 -5.52 -5.54
CA ILE A 47 11.94 -5.26 -4.14
C ILE A 47 12.31 -3.83 -3.80
N ARG A 48 11.40 -3.16 -3.08
CA ARG A 48 11.71 -1.90 -2.40
C ARG A 48 11.50 -2.08 -0.91
N ARG A 49 12.58 -1.90 -0.18
CA ARG A 49 12.58 -1.93 1.28
C ARG A 49 12.18 -0.56 1.82
N ARG A 50 11.42 -0.56 2.90
CA ARG A 50 11.04 0.66 3.61
C ARG A 50 12.14 1.11 4.58
N PRO A 51 12.20 2.41 4.92
CA PRO A 51 12.96 2.86 6.07
C PRO A 51 12.51 2.15 7.35
N PRO A 52 13.43 1.89 8.31
CA PRO A 52 13.06 1.35 9.61
C PRO A 52 12.08 2.27 10.35
N ASN A 53 11.16 1.69 11.14
CA ASN A 53 10.22 2.43 12.01
C ASN A 53 9.28 3.43 11.30
N SER A 54 9.01 3.25 10.00
CA SER A 54 8.09 4.09 9.22
C SER A 54 6.80 3.36 8.82
N PRO A 55 5.89 3.01 9.75
CA PRO A 55 4.64 2.32 9.42
C PRO A 55 3.72 3.13 8.49
N ASP A 56 3.81 4.45 8.56
CA ASP A 56 3.23 5.44 7.64
C ASP A 56 3.67 5.23 6.18
N LEU A 57 4.82 4.58 5.96
CA LEU A 57 5.27 4.18 4.64
C LEU A 57 4.77 2.80 4.19
N ASN A 58 3.80 2.18 4.87
CA ASN A 58 3.16 0.94 4.43
C ASN A 58 1.73 1.18 3.98
N VAL A 59 1.46 0.95 2.70
CA VAL A 59 0.08 1.04 2.17
C VAL A 59 -0.88 0.07 2.86
N LEU A 60 -0.38 -1.10 3.32
CA LEU A 60 -1.20 -2.08 4.04
C LEU A 60 -1.55 -1.60 5.45
N ASP A 61 -0.59 -0.99 6.17
CA ASP A 61 -0.84 -0.45 7.52
C ASP A 61 -1.79 0.76 7.43
N LEU A 62 -1.60 1.64 6.43
CA LEU A 62 -2.43 2.83 6.23
C LEU A 62 -3.89 2.53 5.85
N GLY A 63 -4.12 1.45 5.09
CA GLY A 63 -5.43 1.19 4.50
C GLY A 63 -6.06 -0.11 4.97
N PHE A 64 -5.52 -1.23 4.49
CA PHE A 64 -6.16 -2.53 4.62
C PHE A 64 -6.22 -3.02 6.07
N PHE A 65 -5.10 -2.99 6.79
CA PHE A 65 -5.06 -3.41 8.19
C PHE A 65 -5.84 -2.48 9.11
N ALA A 66 -5.86 -1.18 8.83
CA ALA A 66 -6.74 -0.24 9.52
C ALA A 66 -8.22 -0.62 9.35
N SER A 67 -8.61 -1.11 8.16
CA SER A 67 -9.97 -1.58 7.89
C SER A 67 -10.31 -2.86 8.67
N ILE A 68 -9.39 -3.83 8.71
CA ILE A 68 -9.55 -5.05 9.53
C ILE A 68 -9.66 -4.71 11.01
N GLN A 69 -8.78 -3.83 11.53
CA GLN A 69 -8.84 -3.39 12.92
C GLN A 69 -10.18 -2.72 13.25
N SER A 70 -10.70 -1.87 12.36
CA SER A 70 -12.03 -1.28 12.54
C SER A 70 -13.15 -2.34 12.60
N LEU A 71 -13.03 -3.42 11.83
CA LEU A 71 -13.99 -4.53 11.87
C LEU A 71 -13.88 -5.34 13.16
N GLN A 72 -12.66 -5.62 13.63
CA GLN A 72 -12.42 -6.30 14.91
C GLN A 72 -12.95 -5.51 16.11
N LEU A 73 -12.84 -4.18 16.10
CA LEU A 73 -13.43 -3.33 17.14
C LEU A 73 -14.96 -3.38 17.15
N LYS A 74 -15.59 -3.70 16.01
CA LYS A 74 -17.05 -3.82 15.88
C LYS A 74 -17.55 -5.25 16.11
N LYS A 75 -16.70 -6.25 15.90
CA LYS A 75 -17.05 -7.68 15.93
C LYS A 75 -15.98 -8.45 16.71
N VAL A 76 -16.35 -8.94 17.89
CA VAL A 76 -15.47 -9.78 18.71
C VAL A 76 -15.42 -11.17 18.10
N SER A 77 -14.24 -11.60 17.64
CA SER A 77 -13.98 -12.97 17.22
C SER A 77 -13.52 -13.83 18.41
N ARG A 78 -14.03 -15.04 18.52
CA ARG A 78 -13.67 -16.06 19.51
C ARG A 78 -12.98 -17.28 18.89
N THR A 79 -13.02 -17.42 17.57
CA THR A 79 -12.43 -18.54 16.84
C THR A 79 -11.58 -18.07 15.65
N VAL A 80 -10.71 -18.95 15.17
CA VAL A 80 -9.92 -18.70 13.96
C VAL A 80 -10.82 -18.58 12.73
N ASP A 81 -11.89 -19.37 12.64
CA ASP A 81 -12.83 -19.32 11.51
C ASP A 81 -13.54 -17.97 11.40
N GLU A 82 -13.93 -17.38 12.54
CA GLU A 82 -14.52 -16.03 12.58
C GLU A 82 -13.53 -14.98 12.10
N VAL A 83 -12.25 -15.09 12.49
CA VAL A 83 -11.19 -14.19 12.00
C VAL A 83 -11.03 -14.31 10.49
N ILE A 84 -11.01 -15.53 9.94
CA ILE A 84 -10.92 -15.76 8.50
C ILE A 84 -12.11 -15.11 7.78
N GLN A 85 -13.34 -15.32 8.28
CA GLN A 85 -14.54 -14.71 7.71
C GLN A 85 -14.47 -13.18 7.72
N TYR A 86 -13.98 -12.57 8.79
CA TYR A 86 -13.84 -11.10 8.87
C TYR A 86 -12.78 -10.56 7.93
N ILE A 87 -11.67 -11.28 7.74
CA ILE A 87 -10.64 -10.89 6.77
C ILE A 87 -11.19 -10.96 5.35
N LEU A 88 -11.92 -12.04 5.01
CA LEU A 88 -12.55 -12.17 3.69
C LEU A 88 -13.57 -11.06 3.46
N ALA A 89 -14.42 -10.76 4.43
CA ALA A 89 -15.35 -9.64 4.35
C ALA A 89 -14.63 -8.29 4.18
N ALA A 90 -13.50 -8.08 4.87
CA ALA A 90 -12.68 -6.88 4.69
C ALA A 90 -12.10 -6.78 3.28
N CYS A 91 -11.66 -7.90 2.70
CA CYS A 91 -11.22 -7.97 1.30
C CYS A 91 -12.36 -7.62 0.34
N ASP A 92 -13.56 -8.14 0.56
CA ASP A 92 -14.72 -7.87 -0.28
C ASP A 92 -15.19 -6.40 -0.17
N GLU A 93 -15.04 -5.81 1.02
CA GLU A 93 -15.35 -4.40 1.25
C GLU A 93 -14.33 -3.43 0.63
N LEU A 94 -13.13 -3.89 0.25
CA LEU A 94 -12.13 -3.07 -0.41
C LEU A 94 -12.53 -2.78 -1.87
N SER A 95 -13.22 -1.66 -2.07
CA SER A 95 -13.48 -1.15 -3.42
C SER A 95 -12.23 -0.50 -4.03
N TYR A 96 -12.21 -0.41 -5.36
CA TYR A 96 -11.20 0.36 -6.09
C TYR A 96 -11.06 1.79 -5.56
N GLU A 97 -12.18 2.47 -5.28
CA GLU A 97 -12.17 3.83 -4.74
C GLU A 97 -11.50 3.93 -3.36
N LYS A 98 -11.70 2.93 -2.49
CA LYS A 98 -11.03 2.88 -1.19
C LYS A 98 -9.53 2.70 -1.37
N LEU A 99 -9.11 1.79 -2.25
CA LEU A 99 -7.70 1.58 -2.56
C LEU A 99 -7.06 2.84 -3.15
N GLU A 100 -7.72 3.50 -4.10
CA GLU A 100 -7.28 4.77 -4.68
C GLU A 100 -7.07 5.84 -3.61
N ASN A 101 -8.03 5.99 -2.67
CA ASN A 101 -7.90 6.93 -1.56
C ASN A 101 -6.68 6.61 -0.67
N VAL A 102 -6.44 5.33 -0.38
CA VAL A 102 -5.28 4.91 0.44
C VAL A 102 -3.97 5.24 -0.28
N PHE A 103 -3.88 5.01 -1.59
CA PHE A 103 -2.69 5.37 -2.38
C PHE A 103 -2.46 6.88 -2.43
N LEU A 104 -3.52 7.69 -2.53
CA LEU A 104 -3.39 9.16 -2.48
C LEU A 104 -2.93 9.65 -1.10
N ILE A 105 -3.45 9.08 -0.02
CA ILE A 105 -2.95 9.36 1.34
C ILE A 105 -1.49 8.98 1.46
N PHE A 106 -1.09 7.81 0.96
CA PHE A 106 0.29 7.34 0.98
C PHE A 106 1.24 8.29 0.24
N GLN A 107 0.85 8.80 -0.93
CA GLN A 107 1.63 9.81 -1.65
C GLN A 107 1.71 11.15 -0.90
N ALA A 108 0.62 11.58 -0.26
CA ALA A 108 0.62 12.79 0.56
C ALA A 108 1.51 12.64 1.80
N VAL A 109 1.51 11.46 2.43
CA VAL A 109 2.43 11.11 3.53
C VAL A 109 3.89 11.16 3.08
N MET A 110 4.22 10.56 1.93
CA MET A 110 5.57 10.63 1.36
C MET A 110 6.02 12.08 1.13
N ARG A 111 5.13 12.92 0.62
CA ARG A 111 5.41 14.34 0.46
C ARG A 111 5.65 15.05 1.79
N LEU A 112 4.79 14.81 2.79
CA LEU A 112 4.95 15.39 4.14
C LEU A 112 6.26 14.96 4.79
N LEU A 113 6.66 13.70 4.63
CA LEU A 113 7.96 13.22 5.09
C LEU A 113 9.10 14.01 4.47
N LEU A 114 9.05 14.30 3.16
CA LEU A 114 10.07 15.13 2.51
C LEU A 114 10.04 16.57 3.06
N GLU A 115 8.85 17.17 3.21
CA GLU A 115 8.67 18.52 3.77
C GLU A 115 9.22 18.64 5.21
N HIS A 116 9.22 17.56 5.98
CA HIS A 116 9.71 17.51 7.36
C HIS A 116 11.10 16.90 7.50
N GLY A 117 11.87 16.78 6.40
CA GLY A 117 13.24 16.26 6.44
C GLY A 117 13.35 14.81 6.94
N GLY A 118 12.35 13.98 6.65
CA GLY A 118 12.27 12.58 7.08
C GLY A 118 11.70 12.36 8.49
N ASN A 119 11.28 13.42 9.19
CA ASN A 119 10.64 13.31 10.49
C ASN A 119 9.16 12.89 10.36
N ASN A 120 8.66 12.14 11.34
CA ASN A 120 7.27 11.69 11.43
C ASN A 120 6.34 12.66 12.20
N ASN A 121 6.85 13.83 12.60
CA ASN A 121 6.11 14.89 13.29
C ASN A 121 5.18 15.69 12.36
N TYR A 122 4.34 15.01 11.59
CA TYR A 122 3.34 15.64 10.73
C TYR A 122 1.95 15.11 11.05
N VAL A 123 0.93 15.91 10.73
CA VAL A 123 -0.47 15.51 10.89
C VAL A 123 -0.89 14.69 9.68
N MET A 124 -1.56 13.55 9.92
CA MET A 124 -2.08 12.71 8.84
C MET A 124 -2.95 13.54 7.88
N PRO A 125 -2.68 13.52 6.56
CA PRO A 125 -3.36 14.38 5.60
C PRO A 125 -4.84 13.99 5.46
N ARG A 126 -5.74 14.96 5.66
CA ARG A 126 -7.18 14.81 5.41
C ARG A 126 -7.53 15.33 4.02
N LEU A 127 -7.22 14.52 3.01
CA LEU A 127 -7.62 14.80 1.64
C LEU A 127 -9.14 14.61 1.53
N LYS A 128 -9.90 15.66 1.20
CA LYS A 128 -11.37 15.62 1.06
C LYS A 128 -11.79 14.84 -0.21
N MET A 129 -11.25 13.63 -0.38
CA MET A 129 -11.30 12.83 -1.62
C MET A 129 -12.73 12.52 -2.06
N ALA A 130 -13.63 12.24 -1.12
CA ALA A 130 -15.03 12.02 -1.43
C ALA A 130 -15.70 13.26 -2.06
N ALA A 131 -15.38 14.47 -1.57
CA ALA A 131 -15.89 15.70 -2.16
C ALA A 131 -15.26 15.98 -3.53
N MET A 132 -13.94 15.77 -3.66
CA MET A 132 -13.22 15.95 -4.93
C MET A 132 -13.72 14.99 -6.01
N ARG A 133 -13.96 13.71 -5.66
CA ARG A 133 -14.51 12.70 -6.58
C ARG A 133 -15.90 13.09 -7.07
N ARG A 134 -16.80 13.55 -6.17
CA ARG A 134 -18.13 14.06 -6.56
C ARG A 134 -18.06 15.26 -7.50
N ALA A 135 -17.04 16.10 -7.37
CA ALA A 135 -16.82 17.24 -8.25
C ALA A 135 -16.10 16.88 -9.56
N GLY A 136 -15.66 15.62 -9.76
CA GLY A 136 -14.85 15.22 -10.91
C GLY A 136 -13.42 15.79 -10.90
N LEU A 137 -12.93 16.24 -9.74
CA LEU A 137 -11.64 16.92 -9.57
C LEU A 137 -10.61 16.10 -8.79
N LEU A 138 -10.87 14.81 -8.58
CA LEU A 138 -9.93 13.95 -7.86
C LEU A 138 -8.66 13.76 -8.69
N MET A 139 -7.52 14.09 -8.11
CA MET A 139 -6.22 13.89 -8.75
C MET A 139 -5.88 12.40 -8.85
N SER A 140 -5.23 11.99 -9.94
CA SER A 140 -4.70 10.63 -10.07
C SER A 140 -3.47 10.41 -9.19
N ASN A 141 -2.67 11.46 -8.97
CA ASN A 141 -1.50 11.44 -8.09
C ASN A 141 -1.33 12.77 -7.34
N VAL A 142 -0.75 12.71 -6.15
CA VAL A 142 -0.37 13.90 -5.38
C VAL A 142 0.90 14.51 -5.99
N SER A 143 0.86 15.81 -6.27
CA SER A 143 2.04 16.54 -6.77
C SER A 143 3.08 16.73 -5.66
N CYS A 144 4.34 16.45 -5.99
CA CYS A 144 5.51 16.70 -5.14
C CYS A 144 6.38 17.79 -5.78
N PRO A 145 6.59 18.94 -5.11
CA PRO A 145 7.49 19.98 -5.59
C PRO A 145 8.93 19.47 -5.77
N VAL A 146 9.57 19.84 -6.88
CA VAL A 146 10.93 19.36 -7.23
C VAL A 146 11.98 19.74 -6.18
N TYR A 147 11.83 20.90 -5.52
CA TYR A 147 12.78 21.33 -4.48
C TYR A 147 12.82 20.41 -3.26
N LEU A 148 11.81 19.55 -3.06
CA LEU A 148 11.78 18.54 -2.00
C LEU A 148 12.57 17.27 -2.35
N LEU A 149 13.05 17.15 -3.60
CA LEU A 149 13.80 16.00 -4.10
C LEU A 149 15.32 16.26 -4.15
N LEU A 150 15.75 17.45 -3.75
CA LEU A 150 17.15 17.91 -3.71
C LEU A 150 17.71 17.76 -2.30
#